data_AF-A0A2U8W3S7-F1
#
_entry.id   AF-A0A2U8W3S7-F1
#
_cell.length_a   1.000
_cell.length_b   1.000
_cell.length_c   1.000
_cell.angle_alpha   90.00
_cell.angle_beta   90.00
_cell.angle_gamma   90.00
#
_symmetry.space_group_name_H-M   'P 1'
#
loop_
_entity.id
_entity.type
_entity.pdbx_description
1 polymer ?
#
loop_
_entity_poly.entity_id
_entity_poly.type
_entity_poly.pdbx_seq_one_letter_code
_entity_poly.pdbx_strand_id
1 'polypeptide(L)' 'MILEAPVKLAPANRIVAAPLAEAMADELAAAAHAHQQEGQLEATDELLDQVRRHRVQAIRLRAQAVAEDYMRAARLR' A
#
# COMPACT_ATOMS: atom_id res chain seq x y z
N MET A 1 11.57 -15.59 6.10
CA MET A 1 10.42 -15.80 5.19
C MET A 1 9.15 -15.43 5.93
N ILE A 2 8.66 -14.19 5.76
CA ILE A 2 7.34 -13.82 6.25
C ILE A 2 6.35 -14.18 5.14
N LEU A 3 5.38 -15.02 5.48
CA LEU A 3 4.34 -15.52 4.62
C LEU A 3 3.46 -14.35 4.15
N GLU A 4 3.64 -13.88 2.91
CA GLU A 4 2.62 -13.08 2.22
C GLU A 4 1.48 -14.01 1.78
N ALA A 5 0.73 -14.52 2.75
CA ALA A 5 -0.60 -15.02 2.44
C ALA A 5 -1.44 -13.82 1.96
N PRO A 6 -2.14 -13.90 0.81
CA PRO A 6 -3.03 -12.83 0.41
C PRO A 6 -4.16 -12.77 1.42
N VAL A 7 -4.03 -11.89 2.42
CA VAL A 7 -5.08 -11.61 3.39
C VAL A 7 -6.26 -11.10 2.56
N LYS A 8 -7.28 -11.95 2.41
CA LYS A 8 -8.56 -11.56 1.82
C LYS A 8 -9.22 -10.60 2.80
N LEU A 9 -8.85 -9.33 2.70
CA LEU A 9 -9.49 -8.26 3.45
C LEU A 9 -10.98 -8.24 3.10
N ALA A 10 -11.82 -8.19 4.12
CA ALA A 10 -13.24 -7.92 3.94
C ALA A 10 -13.41 -6.57 3.23
N PRO A 11 -14.45 -6.38 2.39
CA PRO A 11 -14.69 -5.15 1.64
C PRO A 11 -14.55 -3.86 2.47
N ALA A 12 -15.17 -3.82 3.64
CA ALA A 12 -15.12 -2.67 4.57
C ALA A 12 -13.70 -2.35 5.05
N ASN A 13 -12.82 -3.36 5.13
CA ASN A 13 -11.45 -3.19 5.60
C ASN A 13 -10.52 -2.68 4.48
N ARG A 14 -10.92 -2.78 3.20
CA ARG A 14 -10.09 -2.29 2.08
C ARG A 14 -10.05 -0.77 2.01
N ILE A 15 -11.15 -0.10 2.37
CA ILE A 15 -11.23 1.37 2.45
C ILE A 15 -10.20 1.91 3.44
N VAL A 16 -10.03 1.25 4.58
CA VAL A 16 -9.08 1.64 5.63
C VAL A 16 -7.65 1.14 5.33
N ALA A 17 -7.51 0.00 4.65
CA ALA A 17 -6.20 -0.55 4.32
C ALA A 17 -5.44 0.26 3.24
N ALA A 18 -6.15 0.92 2.33
CA ALA A 18 -5.52 1.78 1.32
C ALA A 18 -4.71 2.96 1.92
N PRO A 19 -5.29 3.83 2.78
CA PRO A 19 -4.54 4.90 3.42
C PRO A 19 -3.46 4.39 4.37
N LEU A 20 -3.64 3.21 5.00
CA LEU A 20 -2.58 2.59 5.80
C LEU A 20 -1.37 2.21 4.94
N ALA A 21 -1.60 1.57 3.78
CA ALA A 21 -0.53 1.23 2.85
C ALA A 21 0.19 2.49 2.32
N GLU A 22 -0.53 3.60 2.12
CA GLU A 22 0.08 4.87 1.72
C GLU A 22 0.94 5.48 2.84
N ALA A 23 0.44 5.48 4.09
CA ALA A 23 1.20 5.94 5.25
C ALA A 23 2.51 5.14 5.43
N MET A 24 2.46 3.82 5.29
CA MET A 24 3.66 2.98 5.32
C MET A 24 4.64 3.34 4.20
N ALA A 25 4.14 3.63 2.99
CA ALA A 25 5.00 4.06 1.88
C ALA A 25 5.68 5.41 2.17
N ASP A 26 5.00 6.33 2.84
CA ASP A 26 5.55 7.64 3.17
C ASP A 26 6.61 7.54 4.29
N GLU A 27 6.38 6.71 5.31
CA GLU A 27 7.37 6.42 6.35
C GLU A 27 8.65 5.79 5.76
N LEU A 28 8.48 4.81 4.86
CA LEU A 28 9.62 4.18 4.18
C LEU A 28 10.35 5.15 3.26
N ALA A 29 9.64 6.08 2.60
CA ALA A 29 10.26 7.10 1.76
C ALA A 29 11.07 8.10 2.60
N ALA A 30 10.57 8.48 3.77
CA ALA A 30 11.30 9.31 4.72
C ALA A 30 12.57 8.61 5.23
N ALA A 31 12.48 7.32 5.56
CA ALA A 31 13.63 6.51 5.93
C ALA A 31 14.65 6.42 4.78
N ALA A 32 14.21 6.11 3.55
CA ALA A 32 15.07 6.02 2.37
C ALA A 32 15.86 7.33 2.14
N HIS A 33 15.19 8.47 2.31
CA HIS A 33 15.82 9.79 2.20
C HIS A 33 16.88 10.02 3.29
N ALA A 34 16.62 9.60 4.54
CA ALA A 34 17.62 9.67 5.60
C ALA A 34 18.85 8.79 5.30
N HIS A 35 18.64 7.54 4.88
CA HIS A 35 19.74 6.64 4.47
C HIS A 35 20.55 7.19 3.29
N GLN A 36 19.90 7.89 2.36
CA GLN A 36 20.59 8.54 1.24
C GLN A 36 21.51 9.67 1.71
N GLN A 37 21.08 10.47 2.69
CA GLN A 37 21.90 11.52 3.30
C GLN A 37 23.10 10.94 4.07
N GLU A 38 22.96 9.74 4.62
CA GLU A 38 24.02 8.99 5.31
C GLU A 38 24.94 8.21 4.35
N GLY A 39 24.68 8.25 3.04
CA GLY A 39 25.48 7.54 2.02
C GLY A 39 25.24 6.02 1.96
N GLN A 40 24.18 5.52 2.60
CA GLN A 40 23.84 4.10 2.65
C GLN A 40 22.98 3.68 1.46
N LEU A 41 23.57 3.72 0.26
CA LEU A 41 22.85 3.57 -1.01
C LEU A 41 22.13 2.20 -1.16
N GLU A 42 22.73 1.11 -0.71
CA GLU A 42 22.10 -0.22 -0.77
C GLU A 42 20.84 -0.30 0.08
N ALA A 43 20.86 0.29 1.29
CA ALA A 43 19.69 0.37 2.17
C ALA A 43 18.61 1.30 1.59
N THR A 44 19.00 2.37 0.91
CA THR A 44 18.08 3.28 0.22
C THR A 44 17.31 2.55 -0.88
N ASP A 45 17.97 1.76 -1.73
CA ASP A 45 17.31 1.06 -2.84
C ASP A 45 16.28 0.03 -2.34
N GLU A 46 16.62 -0.74 -1.31
CA GLU A 46 15.69 -1.70 -0.69
C GLU A 46 14.44 -1.02 -0.11
N LEU A 47 14.63 0.15 0.53
CA LEU A 47 13.52 0.94 1.07
C LEU A 47 12.65 1.51 -0.06
N LEU A 48 13.26 2.06 -1.12
CA LEU A 48 12.51 2.58 -2.28
C LEU A 48 11.69 1.49 -2.97
N ASP A 49 12.17 0.26 -3.03
CA ASP A 49 11.39 -0.86 -3.56
C ASP A 49 10.21 -1.23 -2.66
N GLN A 50 10.34 -1.11 -1.35
CA GLN A 50 9.21 -1.26 -0.43
C GLN A 50 8.19 -0.13 -0.59
N VAL A 51 8.64 1.12 -0.74
CA VAL A 51 7.77 2.27 -1.05
C VAL A 51 6.92 1.99 -2.30
N ARG A 52 7.56 1.54 -3.39
CA ARG A 52 6.84 1.20 -4.64
C ARG A 52 5.79 0.13 -4.41
N ARG A 53 6.12 -0.95 -3.69
CA ARG A 53 5.19 -2.05 -3.38
C ARG A 53 3.97 -1.55 -2.61
N HIS A 54 4.17 -0.76 -1.56
CA HIS A 54 3.08 -0.22 -0.75
C HIS A 54 2.20 0.77 -1.53
N ARG A 55 2.79 1.62 -2.38
CA ARG A 55 2.00 2.51 -3.26
C ARG A 55 1.13 1.74 -4.25
N VAL A 56 1.68 0.70 -4.88
CA VAL A 56 0.91 -0.19 -5.78
C VAL A 56 -0.22 -0.88 -5.02
N GLN A 57 0.05 -1.34 -3.80
CA GLN A 57 -0.96 -1.95 -2.94
C GLN A 57 -2.09 -0.97 -2.59
N ALA A 58 -1.76 0.27 -2.21
CA ALA A 58 -2.74 1.32 -1.92
C ALA A 58 -3.66 1.59 -3.12
N ILE A 59 -3.08 1.72 -4.33
CA ILE A 59 -3.84 1.90 -5.58
C ILE A 59 -4.77 0.71 -5.84
N ARG A 60 -4.27 -0.51 -5.68
CA ARG A 60 -5.07 -1.73 -5.87
C ARG A 60 -6.24 -1.79 -4.90
N LEU A 61 -6.01 -1.46 -3.63
CA LEU A 61 -7.05 -1.47 -2.60
C LEU A 61 -8.13 -0.40 -2.88
N ARG A 62 -7.74 0.79 -3.32
CA ARG A 62 -8.68 1.84 -3.77
C ARG A 62 -9.53 1.38 -4.94
N ALA A 63 -8.90 0.82 -5.97
CA ALA A 63 -9.61 0.32 -7.15
C ALA A 63 -10.62 -0.78 -6.79
N GLN A 64 -10.23 -1.69 -5.88
CA GLN A 64 -11.13 -2.73 -5.38
C GLN A 64 -12.30 -2.14 -4.59
N ALA A 65 -12.06 -1.19 -3.69
CA ALA A 65 -13.12 -0.54 -2.93
C ALA A 65 -14.13 0.18 -3.85
N VAL A 66 -13.65 0.92 -4.85
CA VAL A 66 -14.50 1.61 -5.84
C VAL A 66 -15.34 0.61 -6.64
N ALA A 67 -14.74 -0.49 -7.10
CA ALA A 67 -15.47 -1.52 -7.83
C ALA A 67 -16.58 -2.16 -6.97
N GLU A 68 -16.34 -2.35 -5.68
CA GLU A 68 -17.33 -2.90 -4.75
C GLU A 68 -18.47 -1.93 -4.46
N ASP A 69 -18.17 -0.65 -4.25
CA ASP A 69 -19.18 0.40 -4.09
C ASP A 69 -20.07 0.51 -5.33
N TYR A 70 -19.48 0.45 -6.52
CA TYR A 70 -20.22 0.42 -7.78
C TYR A 70 -21.15 -0.80 -7.88
N MET A 71 -20.63 -2.01 -7.60
CA MET A 71 -21.45 -3.23 -7.60
C MET A 71 -22.59 -3.18 -6.58
N ARG A 72 -22.34 -2.60 -5.40
CA ARG A 72 -23.36 -2.43 -4.36
C ARG A 72 -24.45 -1.46 -4.81
N ALA A 73 -24.08 -0.32 -5.40
CA ALA A 73 -25.03 0.64 -5.94
C ALA A 73 -25.86 0.04 -7.09
N ALA A 74 -25.26 -0.77 -7.96
CA ALA A 74 -25.96 -1.44 -9.05
C ALA A 74 -26.99 -2.48 -8.58
N ARG A 75 -26.77 -3.14 -7.44
CA ARG A 75 -27.71 -4.12 -6.85
C ARG A 75 -28.91 -3.49 -6.14
N LEU A 76 -28.82 -2.21 -5.78
CA LEU A 76 -29.88 -1.47 -5.10
C LEU A 76 -30.79 -0.71 -6.09
N ARG A 77 -30.50 -0.80 -7.39
CA ARG A 77 -31.29 -0.26 -8.51
C ARG A 77 -32.13 -1.34 -9.13
#